data_AF-A0A3M1MHE4-F1
#
_entry.id   AF-A0A3M1MHE4-F1
#
_cell.length_a   1.000
_cell.length_b   1.000
_cell.length_c   1.000
_cell.angle_alpha   90.00
_cell.angle_beta   90.00
_cell.angle_gamma   90.00
#
_symmetry.space_group_name_H-M   'P 1'
#
loop_
_entity.id
_entity.type
_entity.pdbx_description
1 polymer ?
#
loop_
_entity_poly.entity_id
_entity_poly.type
_entity_poly.pdbx_seq_one_letter_code
_entity_poly.pdbx_strand_id
1 'polypeptide(L)'
;PPHEALVFYSGSELHAVRMGNWKLHFPHKYLTPFPEVRDDGKPAGFGKLKPMSITQSGVEGIASRHGYQVKDLPLSLFDLAADVGEQHNVASEHPDVVARISAIADRYRAELGDALTGTPGAAVRPAGSMDR
;
A
#
# COMPACT_ATOMS: atom_id res chain seq x y z
N PRO A 1 -0.84 24.83 -11.62
CA PRO A 1 -1.46 24.87 -10.27
C PRO A 1 -0.92 23.71 -9.41
N PRO A 2 -0.68 23.88 -8.10
CA PRO A 2 -0.36 22.76 -7.24
C PRO A 2 -1.51 21.75 -7.25
N HIS A 3 -1.18 20.47 -7.17
CA HIS A 3 -2.15 19.38 -7.14
C HIS A 3 -3.01 19.45 -5.86
N GLU A 4 -4.32 19.18 -5.97
CA GLU A 4 -5.23 19.11 -4.80
C GLU A 4 -4.81 17.98 -3.84
N ALA A 5 -4.42 16.83 -4.40
CA ALA A 5 -3.90 15.68 -3.68
C ALA A 5 -2.95 14.86 -4.57
N LEU A 6 -2.13 14.03 -3.94
CA LEU A 6 -1.34 12.97 -4.58
C LEU A 6 -1.88 11.61 -4.16
N VAL A 7 -2.01 10.68 -5.10
CA VAL A 7 -2.65 9.38 -4.91
C VAL A 7 -1.62 8.28 -5.16
N PHE A 8 -1.53 7.31 -4.27
CA PHE A 8 -0.49 6.27 -4.28
C PHE A 8 -1.13 4.90 -4.47
N TYR A 9 -1.02 4.39 -5.69
CA TYR A 9 -1.40 3.03 -6.04
C TYR A 9 -0.20 2.08 -5.96
N SER A 10 -0.42 0.87 -5.47
CA SER A 10 0.49 -0.27 -5.61
C SER A 10 -0.20 -1.31 -6.50
N GLY A 11 0.19 -1.37 -7.77
CA GLY A 11 -0.56 -2.12 -8.77
C GLY A 11 -1.97 -1.56 -8.92
N SER A 12 -2.99 -2.38 -8.64
CA SER A 12 -4.42 -1.99 -8.69
C SER A 12 -5.01 -1.64 -7.32
N GLU A 13 -4.19 -1.54 -6.27
CA GLU A 13 -4.62 -1.26 -4.90
C GLU A 13 -4.34 0.20 -4.54
N LEU A 14 -5.35 0.91 -4.02
CA LEU A 14 -5.17 2.28 -3.55
C LEU A 14 -4.66 2.28 -2.11
N HIS A 15 -3.35 2.46 -1.93
CA HIS A 15 -2.72 2.36 -0.60
C HIS A 15 -2.80 3.66 0.19
N ALA A 16 -2.61 4.82 -0.45
CA ALA A 16 -2.61 6.09 0.26
C ALA A 16 -3.03 7.30 -0.58
N VAL A 17 -3.43 8.37 0.10
CA VAL A 17 -3.66 9.70 -0.47
C VAL A 17 -3.00 10.76 0.41
N ARG A 18 -2.30 11.71 -0.21
CA ARG A 18 -1.71 12.88 0.46
C ARG A 18 -2.43 14.15 0.02
N MET A 19 -2.91 14.93 0.98
CA MET A 19 -3.53 16.23 0.77
C MET A 19 -2.79 17.27 1.63
N GLY A 20 -1.94 18.08 1.01
CA GLY A 20 -1.06 19.01 1.72
C GLY A 20 -0.06 18.26 2.62
N ASN A 21 -0.11 18.54 3.92
CA ASN A 21 0.74 17.89 4.93
C ASN A 21 0.18 16.54 5.39
N TRP A 22 -1.10 16.28 5.16
CA TRP A 22 -1.75 15.06 5.64
C TRP A 22 -1.57 13.93 4.65
N LYS A 23 -1.20 12.76 5.15
CA LYS A 23 -1.19 11.53 4.36
C LYS A 23 -1.97 10.44 5.09
N LEU A 24 -2.97 9.90 4.40
CA LEU A 24 -3.79 8.79 4.87
C LEU A 24 -3.39 7.53 4.14
N HIS A 25 -3.03 6.49 4.89
CA HIS A 25 -2.94 5.13 4.40
C HIS A 25 -4.25 4.39 4.67
N PHE A 26 -4.76 3.68 3.66
CA PHE A 26 -5.84 2.72 3.80
C PHE A 26 -5.31 1.38 4.31
N PRO A 27 -6.14 0.53 4.94
CA PRO A 27 -5.69 -0.77 5.41
C PRO A 27 -5.12 -1.63 4.27
N HIS A 28 -3.86 -2.03 4.38
CA HIS A 28 -3.18 -2.86 3.39
C HIS A 28 -2.00 -3.63 4.00
N LYS A 29 -1.50 -4.61 3.27
CA LYS A 29 -0.30 -5.37 3.64
C LYS A 29 0.95 -4.69 3.11
N TYR A 30 2.01 -4.65 3.92
CA TYR A 30 3.30 -4.11 3.52
C TYR A 30 4.45 -5.04 3.93
N LEU A 31 5.60 -4.85 3.28
CA LEU A 31 6.83 -5.58 3.58
C LEU A 31 7.64 -4.82 4.63
N THR A 32 8.07 -5.52 5.67
CA THR A 32 9.08 -5.04 6.62
C THR A 32 10.21 -6.04 6.69
N PRO A 33 11.46 -5.61 6.95
CA PRO A 33 12.56 -6.54 7.16
C PRO A 33 12.20 -7.60 8.21
N PHE A 34 12.62 -8.84 7.96
CA PHE A 34 12.58 -9.87 8.98
C PHE A 34 13.56 -9.48 10.10
N PRO A 35 13.20 -9.63 11.39
CA PRO A 35 13.94 -9.00 12.50
C PRO A 35 15.35 -9.58 12.72
N GLU A 36 15.60 -10.77 12.19
CA GLU A 36 16.87 -11.47 12.33
C GLU A 36 17.87 -10.97 11.28
N VAL A 37 18.88 -10.23 11.73
CA VAL A 37 19.98 -9.77 10.87
C VAL A 37 20.95 -10.93 10.63
N ARG A 38 21.49 -11.02 9.41
CA ARG A 38 22.49 -12.01 9.00
C ARG A 38 23.64 -11.33 8.27
N ASP A 39 24.83 -11.91 8.37
CA ASP A 39 26.08 -11.45 7.74
C ASP A 39 26.69 -12.50 6.78
N ASP A 40 26.04 -13.65 6.59
CA ASP A 40 26.52 -14.75 5.74
C ASP A 40 26.11 -14.63 4.25
N GLY A 41 25.71 -13.43 3.82
CA GLY A 41 25.25 -13.15 2.45
C GLY A 41 23.87 -13.73 2.08
N LYS A 42 23.18 -14.38 3.03
CA LYS A 42 21.83 -14.92 2.82
C LYS A 42 20.76 -13.97 3.37
N PRO A 43 19.54 -13.97 2.79
CA PRO A 43 18.45 -13.14 3.30
C PRO A 43 18.08 -13.53 4.73
N ALA A 44 17.56 -12.55 5.48
CA ALA A 44 17.01 -12.78 6.81
C ALA A 44 15.96 -13.92 6.79
N GLY A 45 15.89 -14.75 7.84
CA GLY A 45 14.96 -15.89 7.88
C GLY A 45 15.29 -17.05 6.92
N PHE A 46 16.45 -17.06 6.25
CA PHE A 46 16.88 -18.17 5.39
C PHE A 46 16.82 -19.53 6.10
N GLY A 47 16.22 -20.53 5.45
CA GLY A 47 16.01 -21.89 6.00
C GLY A 47 14.84 -22.03 6.97
N LYS A 48 14.31 -20.92 7.52
CA LYS A 48 13.09 -20.90 8.35
C LYS A 48 11.84 -20.62 7.53
N LEU A 49 11.95 -19.75 6.53
CA LEU A 49 10.87 -19.45 5.59
C LEU A 49 10.84 -20.54 4.50
N LYS A 50 9.68 -21.20 4.32
CA LYS A 50 9.46 -22.07 3.17
C LYS A 50 9.15 -21.19 1.95
N PRO A 51 10.01 -21.17 0.91
CA PRO A 51 9.77 -20.32 -0.24
C PRO A 51 8.47 -20.71 -0.93
N MET A 52 7.62 -19.72 -1.21
CA MET A 52 6.44 -19.92 -2.04
C MET A 52 6.85 -20.06 -3.51
N SER A 53 5.96 -20.65 -4.31
CA SER A 53 6.16 -20.81 -5.76
C SER A 53 6.60 -19.51 -6.42
N ILE A 54 7.49 -19.60 -7.40
CA ILE A 54 7.91 -18.44 -8.20
C ILE A 54 6.73 -17.79 -8.94
N THR A 55 5.66 -18.56 -9.18
CA THR A 55 4.41 -18.05 -9.78
C THR A 55 3.61 -17.16 -8.83
N GLN A 56 3.92 -17.18 -7.53
CA GLN A 56 3.36 -16.23 -6.57
C GLN A 56 4.27 -15.00 -6.49
N SER A 57 3.91 -13.99 -7.28
CA SER A 57 4.61 -12.70 -7.37
C SER A 57 4.08 -11.63 -6.41
N GLY A 58 3.05 -11.94 -5.60
CA GLY A 58 2.52 -11.03 -4.59
C GLY A 58 3.48 -10.80 -3.42
N VAL A 59 3.13 -9.87 -2.53
CA VAL A 59 3.95 -9.51 -1.35
C VAL A 59 4.33 -10.70 -0.48
N GLU A 60 3.44 -11.69 -0.33
CA GLU A 60 3.72 -12.92 0.42
C GLU A 60 4.80 -13.77 -0.25
N GLY A 61 4.72 -13.90 -1.58
CA GLY A 61 5.73 -14.62 -2.35
C GLY A 61 7.10 -13.96 -2.27
N ILE A 62 7.14 -12.62 -2.40
CA ILE A 62 8.38 -11.83 -2.24
C ILE A 62 8.94 -11.99 -0.82
N ALA A 63 8.10 -11.86 0.21
CA ALA A 63 8.50 -12.00 1.61
C ALA A 63 9.14 -13.36 1.89
N SER A 64 8.53 -14.43 1.38
CA SER A 64 9.02 -15.81 1.57
C SER A 64 10.41 -16.07 0.99
N ARG A 65 10.86 -15.26 0.01
CA ARG A 65 12.12 -15.47 -0.73
C ARG A 65 13.23 -14.49 -0.36
N HIS A 66 12.89 -13.30 0.11
CA HIS A 66 13.83 -12.18 0.22
C HIS A 66 14.05 -11.67 1.65
N GLY A 67 13.62 -12.44 2.66
CA GLY A 67 13.87 -12.08 4.06
C GLY A 67 13.08 -10.87 4.54
N TYR A 68 11.86 -10.74 4.03
CA TYR A 68 10.86 -9.84 4.58
C TYR A 68 9.81 -10.65 5.33
N GLN A 69 9.06 -9.95 6.16
CA GLN A 69 7.78 -10.43 6.68
C GLN A 69 6.69 -9.47 6.20
N VAL A 70 5.49 -9.99 6.02
CA VAL A 70 4.31 -9.20 5.70
C VAL A 70 3.67 -8.75 7.00
N LYS A 71 3.32 -7.47 7.10
CA LYS A 71 2.53 -6.91 8.20
C LYS A 71 1.30 -6.21 7.64
N ASP A 72 0.24 -6.18 8.45
CA ASP A 72 -0.94 -5.38 8.17
C ASP A 72 -0.73 -3.96 8.72
N LEU A 73 -0.96 -2.96 7.87
CA LEU A 73 -1.05 -1.57 8.27
C LEU A 73 -2.54 -1.23 8.47
N PRO A 74 -2.97 -0.75 9.64
CA PRO A 74 -4.34 -0.27 9.82
C PRO A 74 -4.54 1.08 9.13
N LEU A 75 -5.78 1.56 9.09
CA LEU A 75 -6.08 2.93 8.66
C LEU A 75 -5.24 3.92 9.49
N SER A 76 -4.37 4.66 8.83
CA SER A 76 -3.37 5.48 9.51
C SER A 76 -3.21 6.86 8.87
N LEU A 77 -3.33 7.91 9.68
CA LEU A 77 -3.18 9.30 9.26
C LEU A 77 -1.92 9.88 9.89
N PHE A 78 -1.11 10.57 9.08
CA PHE A 78 0.13 11.22 9.52
C PHE A 78 0.18 12.68 9.09
N ASP A 79 0.67 13.55 9.97
CA ASP A 79 1.06 14.93 9.64
C ASP A 79 2.53 14.93 9.19
N LEU A 80 2.77 15.01 7.88
CA LEU A 80 4.12 14.97 7.31
C LEU A 80 4.95 16.22 7.60
N ALA A 81 4.35 17.31 8.09
CA ALA A 81 5.11 18.48 8.50
C ALA A 81 5.79 18.27 9.87
N ALA A 82 5.12 17.58 10.79
CA ALA A 82 5.65 17.25 12.11
C ALA A 82 6.31 15.86 12.16
N ASP A 83 5.88 14.94 11.29
CA ASP A 83 6.27 13.53 11.30
C ASP A 83 6.47 12.99 9.88
N VAL A 84 7.56 13.43 9.24
CA VAL A 84 7.97 12.97 7.92
C VAL A 84 8.23 11.45 7.85
N GLY A 85 8.50 10.83 9.00
CA GLY A 85 8.77 9.40 9.13
C GLY A 85 7.52 8.52 9.26
N GLU A 86 6.32 9.12 9.30
CA GLU A 86 5.04 8.40 9.42
C GLU A 86 5.02 7.45 10.65
N GLN A 87 5.45 7.94 11.80
CA GLN A 87 5.61 7.16 13.04
C GLN A 87 4.40 7.24 13.98
N HIS A 88 3.65 8.34 13.94
CA HIS A 88 2.55 8.62 14.87
C HIS A 88 1.21 8.65 14.13
N ASN A 89 0.46 7.56 14.24
CA ASN A 89 -0.89 7.50 13.68
C ASN A 89 -1.85 8.34 14.51
N VAL A 90 -2.38 9.40 13.91
CA VAL A 90 -3.34 10.35 14.53
C VAL A 90 -4.75 10.25 13.92
N ALA A 91 -5.08 9.14 13.26
CA ALA A 91 -6.36 8.98 12.56
C ALA A 91 -7.58 9.10 13.47
N SER A 92 -7.51 8.57 14.69
CA SER A 92 -8.60 8.66 15.68
C SER A 92 -8.81 10.07 16.22
N GLU A 93 -7.77 10.91 16.16
CA GLU A 93 -7.78 12.28 16.67
C GLU A 93 -8.32 13.28 15.63
N HIS A 94 -8.22 12.93 14.35
CA HIS A 94 -8.61 13.79 13.22
C HIS A 94 -9.59 13.09 12.25
N PRO A 95 -10.79 12.67 12.72
CA PRO A 95 -11.75 11.95 11.87
C PRO A 95 -12.27 12.81 10.70
N ASP A 96 -12.29 14.13 10.85
CA ASP A 96 -12.66 15.09 9.80
C ASP A 96 -11.64 15.08 8.64
N VAL A 97 -10.34 15.02 8.95
CA VAL A 97 -9.28 14.93 7.94
C VAL A 97 -9.33 13.58 7.24
N VAL A 98 -9.54 12.49 7.99
CA VAL A 98 -9.74 11.15 7.42
C VAL A 98 -10.91 11.15 6.44
N ALA A 99 -12.07 11.70 6.83
CA ALA A 99 -13.25 11.77 5.97
C ALA A 99 -12.99 12.57 4.68
N ARG A 100 -12.33 13.73 4.79
CA ARG A 100 -11.98 14.56 3.62
C ARG A 100 -11.06 13.84 2.64
N ILE A 101 -10.00 13.20 3.13
CA ILE A 101 -9.06 12.47 2.28
C ILE A 101 -9.72 11.21 1.69
N SER A 102 -10.60 10.55 2.45
CA SER A 102 -11.37 9.39 1.97
C SER A 102 -12.31 9.79 0.83
N ALA A 103 -12.98 10.94 0.91
CA ALA A 103 -13.80 11.45 -0.18
C ALA A 103 -12.98 11.74 -1.45
N ILE A 104 -11.73 12.19 -1.30
CA ILE A 104 -10.81 12.32 -2.44
C ILE A 104 -10.52 10.95 -3.03
N ALA A 105 -10.16 9.97 -2.18
CA ALA A 105 -9.87 8.60 -2.59
C ALA A 105 -11.04 7.97 -3.34
N ASP A 106 -12.28 8.16 -2.89
CA ASP A 106 -13.46 7.57 -3.51
C ASP A 106 -13.66 8.03 -4.96
N ARG A 107 -13.27 9.27 -5.31
CA ARG A 107 -13.26 9.73 -6.70
C ARG A 107 -12.30 8.89 -7.55
N TYR A 108 -11.10 8.64 -7.04
CA TYR A 108 -10.10 7.82 -7.74
C TYR A 108 -10.49 6.34 -7.78
N ARG A 109 -11.11 5.80 -6.71
CA ARG A 109 -11.65 4.43 -6.72
C ARG A 109 -12.70 4.26 -7.80
N ALA A 110 -13.61 5.22 -7.96
CA ALA A 110 -14.64 5.16 -9.00
C ALA A 110 -14.03 5.18 -10.42
N GLU A 111 -12.96 5.95 -10.64
CA GLU A 111 -12.34 6.10 -11.96
C GLU A 111 -11.36 4.97 -12.29
N LEU A 112 -10.42 4.68 -11.39
CA LEU A 112 -9.28 3.78 -11.61
C LEU A 112 -9.46 2.40 -10.96
N GLY A 113 -10.45 2.25 -10.09
CA GLY A 113 -10.68 1.03 -9.32
C GLY A 113 -9.83 0.97 -8.06
N ASP A 114 -10.10 -0.06 -7.25
CA ASP A 114 -9.34 -0.40 -6.06
C ASP A 114 -9.54 -1.88 -5.71
N ALA A 115 -8.50 -2.68 -5.87
CA ALA A 115 -8.54 -4.10 -5.55
C ALA A 115 -8.67 -4.38 -4.04
N LEU A 116 -8.30 -3.45 -3.16
CA LEU A 116 -8.48 -3.62 -1.71
C LEU A 116 -9.96 -3.66 -1.31
N THR A 117 -10.79 -2.86 -2.00
CA THR A 117 -12.24 -2.79 -1.77
C THR A 117 -13.04 -3.58 -2.80
N GLY A 118 -12.39 -4.15 -3.82
CA GLY A 118 -13.03 -4.80 -4.95
C GLY A 118 -13.79 -3.84 -5.88
N THR A 119 -13.47 -2.54 -5.82
CA THR A 119 -14.14 -1.53 -6.65
C THR A 119 -13.60 -1.57 -8.08
N PRO A 120 -14.43 -1.80 -9.11
CA PRO A 120 -14.00 -1.70 -10.50
C PRO A 120 -13.86 -0.22 -10.91
N GLY A 121 -12.85 0.10 -11.71
CA GLY A 121 -12.63 1.45 -12.23
C GLY A 121 -13.36 1.68 -13.54
N ALA A 122 -14.16 2.74 -13.62
CA ALA A 122 -14.94 3.09 -14.81
C ALA A 122 -14.07 3.48 -16.03
N ALA A 123 -12.85 3.97 -15.80
CA ALA A 123 -11.90 4.37 -16.83
C ALA A 123 -10.84 3.30 -17.15
N VAL A 124 -10.91 2.13 -16.51
CA VAL A 124 -9.98 1.01 -16.76
C VAL A 124 -10.32 0.37 -18.10
N ARG A 125 -9.35 0.37 -19.01
CA ARG A 125 -9.51 -0.23 -20.34
C ARG A 125 -9.37 -1.75 -20.28
N PRO A 126 -10.15 -2.51 -21.08
CA PRO A 126 -9.92 -3.94 -21.21
C PRO A 126 -8.55 -4.22 -21.83
N ALA A 127 -7.97 -5.38 -21.48
CA ALA A 127 -6.80 -5.87 -22.18
C ALA A 127 -7.14 -6.13 -23.65
N GLY A 128 -6.22 -5.78 -24.56
CA GLY A 128 -6.39 -6.11 -25.98
C GLY A 128 -6.39 -7.62 -26.20
N SER A 129 -7.32 -8.12 -27.01
CA SER A 129 -7.28 -9.49 -27.53
C SER A 129 -6.66 -9.51 -28.93
N MET A 130 -5.88 -10.54 -29.24
CA MET A 130 -5.64 -10.92 -30.62
C MET A 130 -6.64 -12.02 -30.96
N ASP A 131 -7.57 -11.72 -31.86
CA ASP A 131 -8.44 -12.76 -32.42
C ASP A 131 -7.54 -13.76 -33.17
N ARG A 132 -7.73 -15.05 -32.89
CA ARG A 132 -6.94 -16.14 -33.48
C ARG A 132 -7.39 -16.46 -34.90
#